data_AF-A0A9X4NU55-F1
#
_entry.id   AF-A0A9X4NU55-F1
#
_cell.length_a   1.000
_cell.length_b   1.000
_cell.length_c   1.000
_cell.angle_alpha   90.00
_cell.angle_beta   90.00
_cell.angle_gamma   90.00
#
_symmetry.space_group_name_H-M   'P 1'
#
loop_
_entity.id
_entity.type
_entity.pdbx_description
1 polymer ?
#
loop_
_entity_poly.entity_id
_entity_poly.type
_entity_poly.pdbx_seq_one_letter_code
_entity_poly.pdbx_strand_id
1 'polypeptide(L)'
;MFPWLFLFAPQLYFPFSGSVAQRIEPDTRWFFDGIDASAGDARIERQAFEVASYGRQLGLIAEVLVEQAEQTPPRTKAAREALQRLKQIQADIEQIKTQDAATLARDVEAGLLRLKRLHPGDYKALGLRLQRSLADDV
;
A
#
# COMPACT_ATOMS: atom_id res chain seq x y z
N MET A 1 9.62 0.35 20.82
CA MET A 1 8.44 1.21 20.61
C MET A 1 8.97 2.57 20.18
N PHE A 2 8.69 3.02 18.95
CA PHE A 2 9.10 4.34 18.46
C PHE A 2 7.95 5.34 18.70
N PRO A 3 8.04 6.24 19.70
CA PRO A 3 6.91 7.06 20.14
C PRO A 3 6.73 8.37 19.35
N TRP A 4 7.22 8.44 18.10
CA TRP A 4 7.36 9.72 17.36
C TRP A 4 6.78 9.72 15.95
N LEU A 5 5.95 8.74 15.56
CA LEU A 5 5.14 8.86 14.33
C LEU A 5 3.90 9.73 14.60
N PHE A 6 4.13 11.02 14.89
CA PHE A 6 3.08 12.03 14.75
C PHE A 6 2.81 12.22 13.25
N LEU A 7 1.74 11.62 12.74
CA LEU A 7 1.21 11.90 11.42
C LEU A 7 0.57 13.30 11.43
N PHE A 8 1.40 14.33 11.45
CA PHE A 8 0.99 15.73 11.33
C PHE A 8 0.67 16.02 9.86
N ALA A 9 -0.63 16.02 9.52
CA ALA A 9 -1.13 16.32 8.19
C ALA A 9 -2.07 17.54 8.22
N PRO A 10 -1.57 18.77 8.48
CA PRO A 10 -2.41 19.95 8.55
C PRO A 10 -2.99 20.27 7.16
N GLN A 11 -4.31 20.36 7.07
CA GLN A 11 -4.99 20.86 5.88
C GLN A 11 -4.89 22.40 5.89
N LEU A 12 -3.99 22.96 5.09
CA LEU A 12 -3.80 24.41 4.99
C LEU A 12 -4.82 25.04 4.05
N TYR A 13 -5.75 25.83 4.58
CA TYR A 13 -6.72 26.58 3.76
C TYR A 13 -6.23 28.00 3.51
N PHE A 14 -5.89 28.32 2.26
CA PHE A 14 -5.60 29.70 1.89
C PHE A 14 -6.91 30.47 1.64
N PRO A 15 -6.98 31.76 2.01
CA PRO A 15 -8.17 32.56 1.72
C PRO A 15 -8.43 32.53 0.20
N PHE A 16 -9.70 32.30 -0.17
CA PHE A 16 -10.21 32.11 -1.54
C PHE A 16 -9.88 30.77 -2.25
N SER A 17 -9.22 29.78 -1.61
CA SER A 17 -8.91 28.51 -2.31
C SER A 17 -10.01 27.44 -2.28
N GLY A 18 -11.07 27.61 -1.48
CA GLY A 18 -12.10 26.58 -1.27
C GLY A 18 -11.58 25.30 -0.61
N SER A 19 -12.42 24.26 -0.52
CA SER A 19 -12.03 22.95 0.02
C SER A 19 -11.15 22.19 -0.98
N VAL A 20 -9.84 22.40 -0.93
CA VAL A 20 -8.87 21.69 -1.78
C VAL A 20 -8.45 20.40 -1.08
N ALA A 21 -8.63 19.25 -1.73
CA ALA A 21 -8.04 18.00 -1.25
C ALA A 21 -6.53 18.02 -1.55
N GLN A 22 -5.72 18.23 -0.51
CA GLN A 22 -4.27 18.25 -0.67
C GLN A 22 -3.75 16.81 -0.79
N ARG A 23 -3.30 16.43 -1.99
CA ARG A 23 -2.50 15.23 -2.19
C ARG A 23 -1.06 15.57 -1.80
N ILE A 24 -0.71 15.28 -0.55
CA ILE A 24 0.66 15.36 -0.04
C ILE A 24 1.30 14.00 -0.34
N GLU A 25 2.12 13.94 -1.39
CA GLU A 25 3.03 12.81 -1.62
C GLU A 25 4.38 13.16 -1.01
N PRO A 26 4.67 12.73 0.23
CA PRO A 26 5.98 12.96 0.81
C PRO A 26 7.03 12.22 -0.01
N ASP A 27 8.07 12.93 -0.38
CA ASP A 27 9.25 12.36 -1.01
C ASP A 27 9.91 11.36 -0.06
N THR A 28 9.75 10.06 -0.30
CA THR A 28 10.23 9.01 0.61
C THR A 28 11.74 8.75 0.55
N ARG A 29 12.52 9.60 -0.16
CA ARG A 29 14.00 9.49 -0.18
C ARG A 29 14.60 9.49 1.23
N TRP A 30 14.02 10.24 2.16
CA TRP A 30 14.44 10.28 3.57
C TRP A 30 14.43 8.91 4.28
N PHE A 31 13.61 7.95 3.81
CA PHE A 31 13.54 6.62 4.40
C PHE A 31 14.83 5.81 4.19
N PHE A 32 15.48 5.99 3.03
CA PHE A 32 16.73 5.32 2.70
C PHE A 32 17.96 6.16 3.08
N ASP A 33 17.85 7.49 3.01
CA ASP A 33 18.94 8.40 3.40
C ASP A 33 19.23 8.38 4.92
N GLY A 34 18.30 7.83 5.72
CA GLY A 34 18.48 7.64 7.16
C GLY A 34 19.15 6.32 7.58
N ILE A 35 19.54 5.47 6.63
CA ILE A 35 20.26 4.23 6.93
C ILE A 35 21.69 4.60 7.32
N ASP A 36 22.06 4.31 8.57
CA ASP A 36 23.42 4.51 9.06
C ASP A 36 24.40 3.76 8.14
N ALA A 37 25.50 4.40 7.74
CA ALA A 37 26.47 3.82 6.82
C ALA A 37 27.11 2.52 7.37
N SER A 38 27.02 2.27 8.67
CA SER A 38 27.42 1.00 9.31
C SER A 38 26.37 -0.11 9.22
N ALA A 39 25.11 0.22 8.96
CA ALA A 39 23.99 -0.72 8.81
C ALA A 39 23.76 -1.16 7.36
N GLY A 40 24.17 -0.35 6.37
CA GLY A 40 24.08 -0.69 4.95
C GLY A 40 24.41 0.47 4.02
N ASP A 41 24.50 0.19 2.72
CA ASP A 41 24.63 1.20 1.66
C ASP A 41 23.23 1.59 1.17
N ALA A 42 22.82 2.84 1.42
CA ALA A 42 21.50 3.35 1.07
C ALA A 42 21.13 3.18 -0.42
N ARG A 43 22.11 3.25 -1.34
CA ARG A 43 21.89 3.03 -2.77
C ARG A 43 21.60 1.56 -3.07
N ILE A 44 22.33 0.65 -2.42
CA ILE A 44 22.11 -0.79 -2.56
C ILE A 44 20.77 -1.18 -1.94
N GLU A 45 20.43 -0.67 -0.76
CA GLU A 45 19.16 -0.95 -0.08
C GLU A 45 17.96 -0.46 -0.88
N ARG A 46 18.07 0.70 -1.54
CA ARG A 46 17.05 1.18 -2.49
C ARG A 46 16.88 0.23 -3.66
N GLN A 47 17.97 -0.24 -4.27
CA GLN A 47 17.92 -1.20 -5.36
C GLN A 47 17.31 -2.54 -4.92
N ALA A 48 17.64 -3.00 -3.70
CA ALA A 48 17.05 -4.21 -3.11
C ALA A 48 15.55 -4.05 -2.86
N PHE A 49 15.11 -2.87 -2.40
CA PHE A 49 13.69 -2.56 -2.20
C PHE A 49 12.90 -2.57 -3.52
N GLU A 50 13.51 -2.13 -4.63
CA GLU A 50 12.90 -2.21 -5.98
C GLU A 50 12.67 -3.66 -6.44
N VAL A 51 13.51 -4.61 -6.01
CA VAL A 51 13.33 -6.04 -6.31
C VAL A 51 12.18 -6.65 -5.50
N ALA A 52 12.18 -6.41 -4.19
CA ALA A 52 11.08 -6.82 -3.32
C ALA A 52 11.06 -5.97 -2.05
N SER A 53 9.93 -5.33 -1.78
CA SER A 53 9.74 -4.61 -0.51
C SER A 53 9.90 -5.56 0.68
N TYR A 54 10.39 -5.05 1.81
CA TYR A 54 10.52 -5.85 3.04
C TYR A 54 9.20 -6.51 3.46
N GLY A 55 8.07 -5.84 3.22
CA GLY A 55 6.75 -6.41 3.47
C GLY A 55 6.47 -7.65 2.61
N ARG A 56 6.89 -7.66 1.34
CA ARG A 56 6.76 -8.83 0.46
C ARG A 56 7.67 -9.97 0.91
N GLN A 57 8.90 -9.66 1.32
CA GLN A 57 9.84 -10.65 1.85
C GLN A 57 9.29 -11.32 3.12
N LEU A 58 8.78 -10.53 4.07
CA LEU A 58 8.15 -11.03 5.30
C LEU A 58 6.88 -11.84 5.02
N GLY A 59 6.07 -11.43 4.03
CA GLY A 59 4.90 -12.18 3.60
C GLY A 59 5.26 -13.59 3.12
N LEU A 60 6.26 -13.71 2.23
CA LEU A 60 6.75 -14.99 1.74
C LEU A 60 7.28 -15.89 2.86
N ILE A 61 8.06 -15.32 3.79
CA ILE A 61 8.58 -16.06 4.95
C ILE A 61 7.42 -16.56 5.83
N ALA A 62 6.41 -15.72 6.06
CA ALA A 62 5.24 -16.08 6.86
C ALA A 62 4.42 -17.20 6.21
N GLU A 63 4.20 -17.16 4.90
CA GLU A 63 3.51 -18.21 4.12
C GLU A 63 4.22 -19.56 4.28
N VAL A 64 5.53 -19.60 4.02
CA VAL A 64 6.33 -20.82 4.14
C VAL A 64 6.34 -21.35 5.58
N LEU A 65 6.48 -20.47 6.58
CA LEU A 65 6.45 -20.87 8.00
C LEU A 65 5.09 -21.43 8.42
N VAL A 66 3.99 -20.83 7.95
CA VAL A 66 2.65 -21.31 8.23
C VAL A 66 2.44 -22.70 7.63
N GLU A 67 2.81 -22.89 6.36
CA GLU A 67 2.71 -24.19 5.69
C GLU A 67 3.55 -25.27 6.39
N GLN A 68 4.81 -24.95 6.72
CA GLN A 68 5.69 -25.83 7.50
C GLN A 68 5.08 -26.21 8.85
N ALA A 69 4.47 -25.25 9.55
CA ALA A 69 3.87 -25.48 10.86
C ALA A 69 2.56 -26.27 10.81
N GLU A 70 1.89 -26.33 9.65
CA GLU A 70 0.75 -27.24 9.44
C GLU A 70 1.21 -28.69 9.32
N GLN A 71 2.35 -28.93 8.67
CA GLN A 71 2.95 -30.25 8.56
C GLN A 71 3.63 -30.70 9.87
N THR A 72 4.29 -29.77 10.56
CA THR A 72 4.98 -30.01 11.83
C THR A 72 4.52 -29.00 12.89
N PRO A 73 3.42 -29.29 13.61
CA PRO A 73 2.87 -28.37 14.60
C PRO A 73 3.87 -28.02 15.73
N PRO A 74 3.89 -26.76 16.20
CA PRO A 74 4.78 -26.36 17.28
C PRO A 74 4.50 -27.13 18.58
N ARG A 75 5.57 -27.59 19.23
CA ARG A 75 5.49 -28.44 20.44
C ARG A 75 5.15 -27.66 21.70
N THR A 76 5.59 -26.41 21.80
CA THR A 76 5.36 -25.56 22.97
C THR A 76 4.06 -24.77 22.84
N LYS A 77 3.41 -24.47 23.96
CA LYS A 77 2.20 -23.63 23.99
C LYS A 77 2.48 -22.24 23.41
N ALA A 78 3.60 -21.62 23.81
CA ALA A 78 4.00 -20.30 23.33
C ALA A 78 4.18 -20.25 21.80
N ALA A 79 4.78 -21.28 21.20
CA ALA A 79 4.96 -21.32 19.75
C ALA A 79 3.63 -21.53 18.99
N ARG A 80 2.68 -22.29 19.56
CA ARG A 80 1.32 -22.41 18.99
C ARG A 80 0.57 -21.09 19.04
N GLU A 81 0.66 -20.34 20.14
CA GLU A 81 0.06 -19.01 20.26
C GLU A 81 0.70 -18.02 19.28
N ALA A 82 2.02 -18.05 19.11
CA ALA A 82 2.73 -17.22 18.14
C ALA A 82 2.30 -17.53 16.70
N LEU A 83 2.17 -18.81 16.33
CA LEU A 83 1.66 -19.23 15.03
C LEU A 83 0.23 -18.74 14.78
N GLN A 84 -0.65 -18.84 15.79
CA GLN A 84 -2.01 -18.35 15.66
C GLN A 84 -2.06 -16.83 15.45
N ARG A 85 -1.22 -16.06 16.16
CA ARG A 85 -1.08 -14.62 15.93
C ARG A 85 -0.55 -14.31 14.53
N LEU A 86 0.43 -15.07 14.04
CA LEU A 86 0.96 -14.90 12.69
C LEU A 86 -0.13 -15.10 11.63
N LYS A 87 -0.95 -16.16 11.77
CA LYS A 87 -2.11 -16.40 10.89
C LYS A 87 -3.12 -15.26 10.95
N GLN A 88 -3.41 -14.74 12.14
CA GLN A 88 -4.33 -13.60 12.29
C GLN A 88 -3.79 -12.34 11.58
N ILE A 89 -2.51 -12.01 11.79
CA ILE A 89 -1.87 -10.86 11.14
C ILE A 89 -1.94 -10.99 9.62
N GLN A 90 -1.69 -12.18 9.07
CA GLN A 90 -1.81 -12.42 7.63
C GLN A 90 -3.23 -12.17 7.14
N ALA A 91 -4.25 -12.69 7.84
CA ALA A 91 -5.65 -12.48 7.49
C ALA A 91 -6.06 -10.99 7.55
N ASP A 92 -5.63 -10.27 8.58
CA ASP A 92 -5.91 -8.84 8.73
C ASP A 92 -5.29 -8.01 7.60
N ILE A 93 -4.05 -8.34 7.20
CA ILE A 93 -3.36 -7.68 6.09
C ILE A 93 -4.10 -7.94 4.76
N GLU A 94 -4.52 -9.17 4.50
CA GLU A 94 -5.29 -9.49 3.29
C GLU A 94 -6.66 -8.77 3.27
N GLN A 95 -7.32 -8.67 4.42
CA GLN A 95 -8.55 -7.90 4.53
C GLN A 95 -8.30 -6.42 4.18
N ILE A 96 -7.23 -5.81 4.68
CA ILE A 96 -6.86 -4.43 4.35
C ILE A 96 -6.64 -4.26 2.84
N LYS A 97 -5.87 -5.16 2.20
CA LYS A 97 -5.63 -5.13 0.74
C LYS A 97 -6.93 -5.22 -0.06
N THR A 98 -7.85 -6.10 0.37
CA THR A 98 -9.12 -6.30 -0.31
C THR A 98 -10.03 -5.06 -0.16
N GLN A 99 -10.02 -4.42 1.00
CA GLN A 99 -10.76 -3.17 1.25
C GLN A 99 -10.19 -1.98 0.46
N ASP A 100 -8.88 -1.92 0.27
CA ASP A 100 -8.22 -0.89 -0.54
C ASP A 100 -8.63 -0.99 -2.01
N ALA A 101 -8.60 -2.19 -2.59
CA ALA A 101 -9.04 -2.41 -3.98
C ALA A 101 -10.50 -1.99 -4.20
N ALA A 102 -11.40 -2.33 -3.27
CA ALA A 102 -12.80 -1.93 -3.35
C ALA A 102 -12.98 -0.40 -3.21
N THR A 103 -12.14 0.25 -2.40
CA THR A 103 -12.18 1.70 -2.23
C THR A 103 -11.65 2.41 -3.46
N LEU A 104 -10.53 1.95 -4.02
CA LEU A 104 -9.99 2.46 -5.28
C LEU A 104 -11.00 2.38 -6.42
N ALA A 105 -11.71 1.25 -6.56
CA ALA A 105 -12.75 1.10 -7.57
C ALA A 105 -13.87 2.15 -7.43
N ARG A 106 -14.35 2.38 -6.19
CA ARG A 106 -15.37 3.40 -5.90
C ARG A 106 -14.86 4.82 -6.18
N ASP A 107 -13.61 5.12 -5.85
CA ASP A 107 -13.01 6.43 -6.08
C ASP A 107 -12.85 6.71 -7.58
N VAL A 108 -12.45 5.70 -8.36
CA VAL A 108 -12.41 5.78 -9.83
C VAL A 108 -13.81 6.02 -10.40
N GLU A 109 -14.81 5.27 -9.95
CA GLU A 109 -16.21 5.46 -10.40
C GLU A 109 -16.72 6.87 -10.08
N ALA A 110 -16.55 7.33 -8.84
CA ALA A 110 -16.95 8.66 -8.41
C ALA A 110 -16.21 9.76 -9.20
N GLY A 111 -14.91 9.56 -9.45
CA GLY A 111 -14.09 10.43 -10.29
C GLY A 111 -14.59 10.53 -11.72
N LEU A 112 -14.93 9.39 -12.34
CA LEU A 112 -15.50 9.33 -13.69
C LEU A 112 -16.86 10.03 -13.78
N LEU A 113 -17.74 9.84 -12.79
CA LEU A 113 -19.04 10.52 -12.73
C LEU A 113 -18.88 12.03 -12.57
N ARG A 114 -17.91 12.47 -11.76
CA ARG A 114 -17.59 13.89 -11.61
C ARG A 114 -17.02 14.48 -12.90
N LEU A 115 -16.12 13.78 -13.57
CA LEU A 115 -15.56 14.18 -14.86
C LEU A 115 -16.64 14.32 -15.93
N LYS A 116 -17.57 13.36 -16.01
CA LYS A 116 -18.72 13.40 -16.94
C LYS A 116 -19.57 14.66 -16.78
N ARG A 117 -19.78 15.09 -15.54
CA ARG A 117 -20.62 16.25 -15.19
C ARG A 117 -19.93 17.59 -15.43
N LEU A 118 -18.66 17.71 -15.05
CA LEU A 118 -17.92 18.98 -15.10
C LEU A 118 -17.20 19.20 -16.44
N HIS A 119 -16.69 18.12 -17.04
CA HIS A 119 -15.87 18.14 -18.26
C HIS A 119 -16.27 17.00 -19.22
N PRO A 120 -17.44 17.09 -19.87
CA PRO A 120 -17.97 16.00 -20.69
C PRO A 120 -17.10 15.67 -21.92
N GLY A 121 -16.32 16.63 -22.42
CA GLY A 121 -15.35 16.40 -23.50
C GLY A 121 -14.22 15.48 -23.07
N ASP A 122 -13.60 15.77 -21.93
CA ASP A 122 -12.50 14.98 -21.36
C ASP A 122 -12.98 13.59 -20.93
N TYR A 123 -14.21 13.48 -20.43
CA TYR A 123 -14.83 12.19 -20.14
C TYR A 123 -14.94 11.29 -21.38
N LYS A 124 -15.38 11.84 -22.53
CA LYS A 124 -15.46 11.08 -23.79
C LYS A 124 -14.08 10.66 -24.28
N ALA A 125 -13.10 11.57 -24.22
CA ALA A 125 -11.72 11.26 -24.60
C ALA A 125 -11.10 10.17 -23.72
N LEU A 126 -11.33 10.22 -22.40
CA LEU A 126 -10.89 9.19 -21.47
C LEU A 126 -11.59 7.85 -21.74
N GLY A 127 -12.90 7.85 -22.00
CA GLY A 127 -13.66 6.64 -22.33
C GLY A 127 -13.11 5.91 -23.57
N LEU A 128 -12.73 6.66 -24.62
CA LEU A 128 -12.10 6.08 -25.82
C LEU A 128 -10.73 5.46 -25.53
N ARG A 129 -9.94 6.06 -24.64
CA ARG A 129 -8.65 5.48 -24.22
C ARG A 129 -8.84 4.22 -23.39
N LEU A 130 -9.79 4.23 -22.46
CA LEU A 130 -10.11 3.06 -21.61
C LEU A 130 -10.66 1.89 -22.42
N GLN A 131 -11.50 2.15 -23.44
CA GLN A 131 -11.99 1.09 -24.33
C GLN A 131 -10.85 0.39 -25.07
N ARG A 132 -9.80 1.12 -25.46
CA ARG A 132 -8.62 0.51 -26.11
C ARG A 132 -7.85 -0.35 -25.12
N SER A 133 -7.52 0.18 -23.94
CA SER A 133 -6.75 -0.59 -22.95
C SER A 133 -7.49 -1.85 -22.48
N LEU A 134 -8.82 -1.77 -22.29
CA LEU A 134 -9.62 -2.92 -21.87
C LEU A 134 -9.84 -3.97 -22.98
N ALA A 135 -9.66 -3.59 -24.25
CA ALA A 135 -9.73 -4.52 -25.37
C ALA A 135 -8.41 -5.25 -25.62
N ASP A 136 -7.28 -4.69 -25.16
CA ASP A 136 -5.95 -5.31 -25.28
C ASP A 136 -5.67 -6.35 -24.18
N ASP A 137 -6.45 -6.34 -23.09
CA ASP A 137 -6.31 -7.23 -21.93
C ASP A 137 -7.23 -8.50 -21.96
N VAL A 138 -7.97 -8.73 -23.07
CA VAL A 138 -8.86 -9.89 -23.30
C VAL A 138 -8.40 -10.70 -24.51
#